data_AF-A0A258G2T5-F1
#
_entry.id   AF-A0A258G2T5-F1
#
_cell.length_a   1.000
_cell.length_b   1.000
_cell.length_c   1.000
_cell.angle_alpha   90.00
_cell.angle_beta   90.00
_cell.angle_gamma   90.00
#
_symmetry.space_group_name_H-M   'P 1'
#
loop_
_entity.id
_entity.type
_entity.pdbx_description
1 polymer ?
#
loop_
_entity_poly.entity_id
_entity_poly.type
_entity_poly.pdbx_seq_one_letter_code
_entity_poly.pdbx_strand_id
1 'polypeptide(L)'
;MGGGGKEAGDPRAREAAWLSFWFWGRGMSDLSNLPSQKDAIASALALYPARPFAVSDIGSQTGWLKAAGHDARNLYVSGPMGLATSVALGLAAVRPNEQVLAIAGDGALAMNLTSLATIAGAKPKNLSILLVDNRVYEFTASVPTPTRELDWLGVGRAFFGQDQCMRLSDLTPERWAGVARPAMIVADIAAAPSKPPALGMTPAQIRLEFLKASRA
;
A
#
# COMPACT_ATOMS: atom_id res chain seq x y z
N MET A 1 -16.82 -61.47 -11.07
CA MET A 1 -17.23 -60.75 -9.85
C MET A 1 -16.04 -59.96 -9.35
N GLY A 2 -16.23 -58.68 -9.02
CA GLY A 2 -15.20 -57.81 -8.42
C GLY A 2 -14.91 -56.54 -9.22
N GLY A 3 -15.88 -55.64 -9.35
CA GLY A 3 -15.67 -54.30 -9.91
C GLY A 3 -14.96 -53.39 -8.91
N GLY A 4 -13.79 -52.87 -9.29
CA GLY A 4 -13.05 -51.86 -8.54
C GLY A 4 -13.68 -50.48 -8.71
N GLY A 5 -14.52 -50.08 -7.76
CA GLY A 5 -14.99 -48.71 -7.64
C GLY A 5 -13.86 -47.81 -7.14
N LYS A 6 -13.43 -46.86 -7.97
CA LYS A 6 -12.65 -45.71 -7.50
C LYS A 6 -13.53 -44.90 -6.56
N GLU A 7 -13.15 -44.80 -5.29
CA GLU A 7 -13.74 -43.84 -4.35
C GLU A 7 -13.48 -42.42 -4.88
N ALA A 8 -14.49 -41.83 -5.51
CA ALA A 8 -14.53 -40.40 -5.78
C ALA A 8 -14.76 -39.70 -4.44
N GLY A 9 -13.68 -39.17 -3.86
CA GLY A 9 -13.73 -38.42 -2.60
C GLY A 9 -14.79 -37.31 -2.64
N ASP A 10 -15.52 -37.16 -1.54
CA ASP A 10 -16.67 -36.27 -1.40
C ASP A 10 -16.32 -34.82 -1.83
N PRO A 11 -16.98 -34.28 -2.87
CA PRO A 11 -16.80 -32.90 -3.33
C PRO A 11 -17.00 -31.88 -2.21
N ARG A 12 -17.89 -32.17 -1.24
CA ARG A 12 -18.18 -31.28 -0.10
C ARG A 12 -17.05 -31.26 0.92
N ALA A 13 -16.31 -32.36 1.07
CA ALA A 13 -15.11 -32.40 1.92
C ALA A 13 -13.97 -31.58 1.29
N ARG A 14 -13.85 -31.58 -0.04
CA ARG A 14 -12.93 -30.70 -0.76
C ARG A 14 -13.32 -29.23 -0.63
N GLU A 15 -14.60 -28.91 -0.79
CA GLU A 15 -15.12 -27.54 -0.62
C GLU A 15 -14.94 -27.03 0.82
N ALA A 16 -15.21 -27.86 1.83
CA ALA A 16 -14.97 -27.52 3.23
C ALA A 16 -13.48 -27.33 3.54
N ALA A 17 -12.58 -28.16 2.98
CA ALA A 17 -11.14 -27.98 3.12
C ALA A 17 -10.63 -26.72 2.38
N TRP A 18 -11.19 -26.43 1.21
CA TRP A 18 -10.93 -25.19 0.46
C TRP A 18 -11.40 -23.95 1.23
N LEU A 19 -12.62 -23.95 1.76
CA LEU A 19 -13.16 -22.85 2.58
C LEU A 19 -12.38 -22.69 3.89
N SER A 20 -12.00 -23.80 4.55
CA SER A 20 -11.19 -23.76 5.78
C SER A 20 -9.80 -23.18 5.51
N PHE A 21 -9.17 -23.54 4.39
CA PHE A 21 -7.87 -22.98 3.98
C PHE A 21 -7.97 -21.48 3.64
N TRP A 22 -9.07 -21.05 3.00
CA TRP A 22 -9.29 -19.65 2.61
C TRP A 22 -9.73 -18.74 3.76
N PHE A 23 -10.61 -19.21 4.64
CA PHE A 23 -11.16 -18.42 5.75
C PHE A 23 -10.35 -18.54 7.04
N TRP A 24 -9.71 -19.69 7.30
CA TRP A 24 -9.01 -19.94 8.57
C TRP A 24 -7.52 -20.27 8.41
N GLY A 25 -7.04 -20.50 7.18
CA GLY A 25 -5.64 -20.86 6.89
C GLY A 25 -4.68 -19.67 6.72
N ARG A 26 -5.20 -18.44 6.58
CA ARG A 26 -4.36 -17.24 6.64
C ARG A 26 -4.22 -16.84 8.09
N GLY A 27 -3.00 -16.99 8.62
CA GLY A 27 -2.65 -16.53 9.95
C GLY A 27 -3.24 -15.14 10.19
N MET A 28 -4.17 -15.07 11.14
CA MET A 28 -4.39 -13.84 11.89
C MET A 28 -3.00 -13.47 12.42
N SER A 29 -2.34 -12.54 11.73
CA SER A 29 -1.11 -11.96 12.25
C SER A 29 -1.41 -11.51 13.67
N ASP A 30 -0.51 -11.82 14.59
CA ASP A 30 -0.60 -11.33 15.95
C ASP A 30 -0.67 -9.79 15.90
N LEU A 31 -1.90 -9.26 16.02
CA LEU A 31 -2.17 -7.83 15.90
C LEU A 31 -1.57 -7.05 17.08
N SER A 32 -1.07 -7.74 18.12
CA SER A 32 -0.57 -7.13 19.35
C SER A 32 0.76 -6.39 19.19
N ASN A 33 1.50 -6.62 18.09
CA ASN A 33 2.83 -6.02 17.85
C ASN A 33 2.98 -5.34 16.47
N LEU A 34 1.89 -4.89 15.86
CA LEU A 34 1.98 -4.17 14.58
C LEU A 34 2.60 -2.76 14.76
N PRO A 35 3.41 -2.29 13.81
CA PRO A 35 3.98 -0.95 13.87
C PRO A 35 2.90 0.14 13.76
N SER A 36 3.21 1.34 14.23
CA SER A 36 2.37 2.51 13.97
C SER A 36 2.40 2.88 12.48
N GLN A 37 1.36 3.57 12.00
CA GLN A 37 1.33 4.07 10.61
C GLN A 37 2.53 4.99 10.31
N LYS A 38 2.95 5.81 11.29
CA LYS A 38 4.12 6.67 11.17
C LYS A 38 5.40 5.86 10.97
N ASP A 39 5.62 4.84 11.80
CA ASP A 39 6.85 4.04 11.76
C ASP A 39 6.90 3.17 10.50
N ALA A 40 5.75 2.66 10.04
CA ALA A 40 5.66 1.96 8.76
C ALA A 40 6.01 2.88 7.58
N ILE A 41 5.48 4.11 7.55
CA ILE A 41 5.83 5.09 6.51
C ILE A 41 7.32 5.44 6.58
N ALA A 42 7.87 5.69 7.78
CA ALA A 42 9.29 5.98 7.96
C ALA A 42 10.18 4.82 7.47
N SER A 43 9.82 3.59 7.82
CA SER A 43 10.55 2.38 7.40
C SER A 43 10.51 2.19 5.89
N ALA A 44 9.35 2.39 5.26
CA ALA A 44 9.22 2.30 3.81
C ALA A 44 10.05 3.38 3.07
N LEU A 45 10.10 4.61 3.60
CA LEU A 45 10.96 5.67 3.06
C LEU A 45 12.44 5.34 3.19
N ALA A 46 12.84 4.69 4.29
CA ALA A 46 14.22 4.27 4.56
C ALA A 46 14.71 3.12 3.67
N LEU A 47 13.82 2.42 2.94
CA LEU A 47 14.22 1.42 1.96
C LEU A 47 14.93 2.02 0.74
N TYR A 48 14.80 3.33 0.51
CA TYR A 48 15.38 4.00 -0.63
C TYR A 48 16.73 4.64 -0.28
N PRO A 49 17.77 4.48 -1.12
CA PRO A 49 19.08 5.08 -0.88
C PRO A 49 19.05 6.62 -0.96
N ALA A 50 18.09 7.17 -1.72
CA ALA A 50 17.80 8.59 -1.79
C ALA A 50 16.29 8.81 -1.62
N ARG A 51 15.92 9.94 -1.01
CA ARG A 51 14.52 10.27 -0.71
C ARG A 51 13.65 10.21 -1.97
N PRO A 52 12.64 9.31 -2.06
CA PRO A 52 11.74 9.27 -3.22
C PRO A 52 10.79 10.48 -3.18
N PHE A 53 10.20 10.80 -4.33
CA PHE A 53 9.00 11.62 -4.35
C PHE A 53 7.84 10.83 -3.74
N ALA A 54 7.26 11.34 -2.66
CA ALA A 54 6.17 10.66 -1.96
C ALA A 54 4.84 11.35 -2.28
N VAL A 55 3.84 10.60 -2.71
CA VAL A 55 2.48 11.10 -2.97
C VAL A 55 1.53 10.40 -2.01
N SER A 56 1.04 11.09 -0.99
CA SER A 56 0.10 10.51 -0.01
C SER A 56 -1.34 10.83 -0.36
N ASP A 57 -2.23 9.86 -0.18
CA ASP A 57 -3.67 10.05 -0.40
C ASP A 57 -4.30 10.92 0.69
N ILE A 58 -5.56 11.32 0.52
CA ILE A 58 -6.34 11.97 1.58
C ILE A 58 -6.66 10.94 2.67
N GLY A 59 -6.42 11.30 3.93
CA GLY A 59 -6.55 10.41 5.08
C GLY A 59 -5.41 10.58 6.07
N SER A 60 -5.32 9.69 7.05
CA SER A 60 -4.35 9.77 8.13
C SER A 60 -2.90 9.68 7.65
N GLN A 61 -2.64 8.91 6.59
CA GLN A 61 -1.31 8.75 5.97
C GLN A 61 -0.67 10.08 5.54
N THR A 62 -1.44 11.11 5.20
CA THR A 62 -0.90 12.44 4.87
C THR A 62 -0.28 13.11 6.11
N GLY A 63 -0.97 13.06 7.25
CA GLY A 63 -0.45 13.60 8.51
C GLY A 63 0.72 12.77 9.05
N TRP A 64 0.63 11.45 8.94
CA TRP A 64 1.72 10.56 9.37
C TRP A 64 2.95 10.62 8.47
N LEU A 65 2.80 10.81 7.15
CA LEU A 65 3.93 11.07 6.26
C LEU A 65 4.68 12.34 6.68
N LYS A 66 3.96 13.43 6.98
CA LYS A 66 4.60 14.66 7.48
C LYS A 66 5.30 14.41 8.82
N ALA A 67 4.63 13.69 9.74
CA ALA A 67 5.19 13.37 11.05
C ALA A 67 6.39 12.41 10.99
N ALA A 68 6.47 11.56 9.97
CA ALA A 68 7.60 10.66 9.68
C ALA A 68 8.82 11.39 9.09
N GLY A 69 8.70 12.70 8.84
CA GLY A 69 9.75 13.54 8.27
C GLY A 69 9.24 14.25 7.03
N HIS A 70 8.88 15.52 7.21
CA HIS A 70 8.52 16.40 6.10
C HIS A 70 9.69 16.57 5.14
N ASP A 71 9.39 16.51 3.84
CA ASP A 71 10.33 16.77 2.75
C ASP A 71 9.58 17.52 1.63
N ALA A 72 10.27 18.40 0.91
CA ALA A 72 9.69 19.17 -0.20
C ALA A 72 9.27 18.29 -1.38
N ARG A 73 9.79 17.05 -1.48
CA ARG A 73 9.37 16.02 -2.44
C ARG A 73 8.07 15.32 -2.06
N ASN A 74 7.49 15.63 -0.90
CA ASN A 74 6.20 15.08 -0.49
C ASN A 74 5.05 15.91 -1.10
N LEU A 75 4.18 15.25 -1.86
CA LEU A 75 2.89 15.79 -2.32
C LEU A 75 1.77 15.20 -1.47
N TYR A 76 1.23 16.01 -0.57
CA TYR A 76 0.09 15.64 0.26
C TYR A 76 -1.22 15.88 -0.48
N VAL A 77 -1.83 14.83 -1.03
CA VAL A 77 -3.10 14.96 -1.75
C VAL A 77 -4.22 15.14 -0.73
N SER A 78 -4.79 16.34 -0.69
CA SER A 78 -5.97 16.67 0.13
C SER A 78 -7.28 16.70 -0.68
N GLY A 79 -7.27 16.11 -1.88
CA GLY A 79 -8.38 16.05 -2.82
C GLY A 79 -9.26 14.82 -2.63
N PRO A 80 -9.81 14.22 -3.71
CA PRO A 80 -10.64 13.01 -3.58
C PRO A 80 -9.81 11.79 -3.16
N MET A 81 -10.44 10.92 -2.37
CA MET A 81 -9.85 9.65 -1.91
C MET A 81 -9.54 8.73 -3.08
N GLY A 82 -8.39 8.06 -3.01
CA GLY A 82 -7.94 7.05 -3.96
C GLY A 82 -7.11 7.58 -5.12
N LEU A 83 -6.79 8.88 -5.18
CA LEU A 83 -6.04 9.43 -6.32
C LEU A 83 -4.52 9.42 -6.16
N ALA A 84 -3.96 9.05 -5.00
CA ALA A 84 -2.50 9.09 -4.82
C ALA A 84 -1.76 8.22 -5.84
N THR A 85 -2.26 7.02 -6.14
CA THR A 85 -1.67 6.10 -7.13
C THR A 85 -1.73 6.66 -8.55
N SER A 86 -2.86 7.27 -8.94
CA SER A 86 -3.01 7.91 -10.26
C SER A 86 -2.08 9.12 -10.41
N VAL A 87 -1.99 9.97 -9.37
CA VAL A 87 -1.09 11.13 -9.37
C VAL A 87 0.37 10.70 -9.41
N ALA A 88 0.73 9.68 -8.63
CA ALA A 88 2.08 9.13 -8.60
C ALA A 88 2.47 8.50 -9.95
N LEU A 89 1.54 7.85 -10.66
CA LEU A 89 1.79 7.37 -12.02
C LEU A 89 2.11 8.51 -12.99
N GLY A 90 1.36 9.61 -12.94
CA GLY A 90 1.65 10.80 -13.75
C GLY A 90 3.03 11.38 -13.44
N LEU A 91 3.39 11.46 -12.15
CA LEU A 91 4.71 11.92 -11.72
C LEU A 91 5.82 10.99 -12.20
N ALA A 92 5.65 9.68 -12.05
CA ALA A 92 6.61 8.67 -12.49
C ALA A 92 6.87 8.76 -14.00
N ALA A 93 5.83 9.00 -14.80
CA ALA A 93 5.92 9.15 -16.24
C ALA A 93 6.74 10.39 -16.66
N VAL A 94 6.60 11.51 -15.96
CA VAL A 94 7.37 12.74 -16.26
C VAL A 94 8.73 12.79 -15.56
N ARG A 95 9.03 11.83 -14.67
CA ARG A 95 10.29 11.70 -13.93
C ARG A 95 10.86 10.29 -13.96
N PRO A 96 11.17 9.73 -15.13
CA PRO A 96 11.56 8.32 -15.26
C PRO A 96 12.83 7.93 -14.49
N ASN A 97 13.66 8.91 -14.10
CA ASN A 97 14.93 8.70 -13.39
C ASN A 97 14.82 8.86 -11.86
N GLU A 98 13.66 9.30 -11.34
CA GLU A 98 13.45 9.53 -9.91
C GLU A 98 12.52 8.48 -9.33
N GLN A 99 12.80 7.99 -8.12
CA GLN A 99 11.91 7.05 -7.45
C GLN A 99 10.64 7.77 -6.97
N VAL A 100 9.49 7.15 -7.21
CA VAL A 100 8.18 7.65 -6.80
C VAL A 100 7.49 6.61 -5.91
N LEU A 101 6.99 7.05 -4.76
CA LEU A 101 6.26 6.25 -3.80
C LEU A 101 4.85 6.83 -3.61
N ALA A 102 3.83 6.12 -4.08
CA ALA A 102 2.44 6.38 -3.70
C ALA A 102 2.19 5.81 -2.30
N ILE A 103 1.53 6.56 -1.41
CA ILE A 103 1.17 6.11 -0.07
C ILE A 103 -0.34 6.18 0.09
N ALA A 104 -0.98 5.02 0.21
CA ALA A 104 -2.43 4.91 0.30
C ALA A 104 -2.84 4.08 1.53
N GLY A 105 -3.93 4.49 2.19
CA GLY A 105 -4.64 3.61 3.13
C GLY A 105 -5.42 2.53 2.38
N ASP A 106 -5.73 1.43 3.04
CA ASP A 106 -6.55 0.33 2.51
C ASP A 106 -7.88 0.82 1.93
N GLY A 107 -8.65 1.60 2.70
CA GLY A 107 -9.91 2.14 2.24
C GLY A 107 -9.77 3.13 1.08
N ALA A 108 -8.67 3.90 1.02
CA ALA A 108 -8.41 4.83 -0.08
C ALA A 108 -8.06 4.08 -1.37
N LEU A 109 -7.17 3.08 -1.31
CA LEU A 109 -6.81 2.29 -2.48
C LEU A 109 -7.99 1.51 -3.03
N ALA A 110 -8.88 1.02 -2.17
CA ALA A 110 -10.11 0.32 -2.57
C ALA A 110 -11.03 1.20 -3.44
N MET A 111 -11.09 2.50 -3.17
CA MET A 111 -11.92 3.45 -3.93
C MET A 111 -11.43 3.68 -5.36
N ASN A 112 -10.17 3.38 -5.66
CA ASN A 112 -9.60 3.50 -7.00
C ASN A 112 -8.70 2.30 -7.32
N LEU A 113 -9.25 1.09 -7.12
CA LEU A 113 -8.51 -0.14 -7.36
C LEU A 113 -8.10 -0.30 -8.84
N THR A 114 -8.89 0.28 -9.76
CA THR A 114 -8.60 0.26 -11.20
C THR A 114 -7.30 0.97 -11.55
N SER A 115 -6.78 1.87 -10.69
CA SER A 115 -5.46 2.46 -10.86
C SER A 115 -4.33 1.42 -10.90
N LEU A 116 -4.46 0.29 -10.20
CA LEU A 116 -3.48 -0.79 -10.23
C LEU A 116 -3.39 -1.44 -11.63
N ALA A 117 -4.53 -1.61 -12.29
CA ALA A 117 -4.59 -2.11 -13.66
C ALA A 117 -3.88 -1.16 -14.63
N THR A 118 -4.12 0.15 -14.49
CA THR A 118 -3.46 1.18 -15.30
C THR A 118 -1.95 1.19 -15.07
N ILE A 119 -1.50 1.10 -13.82
CA ILE A 119 -0.07 1.04 -13.47
C ILE A 119 0.58 -0.23 -14.06
N ALA A 120 -0.08 -1.37 -13.95
CA ALA A 120 0.39 -2.64 -14.51
C ALA A 120 0.52 -2.58 -16.05
N GLY A 121 -0.40 -1.89 -16.72
CA GLY A 121 -0.35 -1.65 -18.16
C GLY A 121 0.76 -0.67 -18.58
N ALA A 122 0.94 0.42 -17.82
CA ALA A 122 1.94 1.45 -18.11
C ALA A 122 3.39 1.02 -17.81
N LYS A 123 3.58 0.07 -16.87
CA LYS A 123 4.88 -0.51 -16.48
C LYS A 123 5.96 0.54 -16.16
N PRO A 124 5.69 1.55 -15.29
CA PRO A 124 6.70 2.52 -14.89
C PRO A 124 7.85 1.81 -14.16
N LYS A 125 9.10 2.17 -14.51
CA LYS A 125 10.31 1.55 -13.96
C LYS A 125 10.72 2.09 -12.58
N ASN A 126 9.98 3.06 -12.06
CA ASN A 126 10.35 3.88 -10.91
C ASN A 126 9.19 4.13 -9.93
N LEU A 127 8.01 3.51 -10.12
CA LEU A 127 6.85 3.69 -9.25
C LEU A 127 6.68 2.51 -8.29
N SER A 128 6.48 2.81 -7.02
CA SER A 128 6.06 1.87 -5.98
C SER A 128 4.83 2.36 -5.24
N ILE A 129 4.06 1.46 -4.66
CA ILE A 129 2.89 1.74 -3.84
C ILE A 129 3.16 1.20 -2.44
N LEU A 130 3.12 2.06 -1.43
CA LEU A 130 2.98 1.67 -0.03
C LEU A 130 1.51 1.69 0.34
N LEU A 131 0.97 0.51 0.60
CA LEU A 131 -0.32 0.35 1.26
C LEU A 131 -0.11 0.27 2.77
N VAL A 132 -0.76 1.15 3.52
CA VAL A 132 -0.82 1.11 4.98
C VAL A 132 -2.21 0.59 5.39
N ASP A 133 -2.26 -0.65 5.89
CA ASP A 133 -3.49 -1.36 6.21
C ASP A 133 -3.70 -1.45 7.74
N ASN A 134 -4.56 -0.56 8.26
CA ASN A 134 -5.06 -0.59 9.65
C ASN A 134 -6.51 -1.08 9.73
N ARG A 135 -7.12 -1.48 8.60
CA ARG A 135 -8.48 -2.01 8.51
C ARG A 135 -9.60 -1.06 8.98
N VAL A 136 -9.30 0.22 9.18
CA VAL A 136 -10.26 1.23 9.64
C VAL A 136 -10.08 2.56 8.91
N TYR A 137 -11.17 3.28 8.69
CA TYR A 137 -11.09 4.68 8.29
C TYR A 137 -10.72 5.55 9.50
N GLU A 138 -9.42 5.62 9.80
CA GLU A 138 -8.87 6.29 11.00
C GLU A 138 -9.33 7.75 11.15
N PHE A 139 -9.49 8.48 10.04
CA PHE A 139 -9.88 9.89 10.07
C PHE A 139 -11.37 10.10 10.38
N THR A 140 -12.22 9.12 10.02
CA THR A 140 -13.69 9.17 10.12
C THR A 140 -14.19 8.29 11.27
N ALA A 141 -13.65 8.53 12.46
CA ALA A 141 -14.02 7.84 13.70
C ALA A 141 -13.65 6.34 13.76
N SER A 142 -12.64 5.91 13.01
CA SER A 142 -12.09 4.55 13.06
C SER A 142 -13.13 3.46 12.79
N VAL A 143 -14.10 3.77 11.92
CA VAL A 143 -15.08 2.78 11.47
C VAL A 143 -14.39 1.76 10.56
N PRO A 144 -14.76 0.46 10.63
CA PRO A 144 -14.11 -0.57 9.82
C PRO A 144 -14.18 -0.29 8.32
N THR A 145 -13.09 -0.53 7.59
CA THR A 145 -13.12 -0.46 6.13
C THR A 145 -13.88 -1.67 5.55
N PRO A 146 -14.43 -1.54 4.33
CA PRO A 146 -14.94 -2.69 3.57
C PRO A 146 -13.84 -3.71 3.23
N THR A 147 -12.56 -3.31 3.31
CA THR A 147 -11.39 -4.12 2.97
C THR A 147 -10.70 -4.78 4.15
N ARG A 148 -11.26 -4.70 5.37
CA ARG A 148 -10.62 -5.25 6.58
C ARG A 148 -10.25 -6.73 6.53
N GLU A 149 -10.98 -7.52 5.73
CA GLU A 149 -10.73 -8.96 5.53
C GLU A 149 -10.02 -9.24 4.20
N LEU A 150 -9.69 -8.21 3.41
CA LEU A 150 -9.12 -8.36 2.08
C LEU A 150 -7.64 -8.72 2.17
N ASP A 151 -7.22 -9.70 1.37
CA ASP A 151 -5.80 -9.97 1.18
C ASP A 151 -5.16 -8.98 0.20
N TRP A 152 -4.70 -7.86 0.73
CA TRP A 152 -4.02 -6.84 -0.07
C TRP A 152 -2.73 -7.32 -0.74
N LEU A 153 -2.01 -8.25 -0.11
CA LEU A 153 -0.79 -8.80 -0.70
C LEU A 153 -1.15 -9.63 -1.96
N GLY A 154 -2.16 -10.49 -1.87
CA GLY A 154 -2.67 -11.24 -3.01
C GLY A 154 -3.25 -10.35 -4.10
N VAL A 155 -3.97 -9.29 -3.74
CA VAL A 155 -4.46 -8.28 -4.70
C VAL A 155 -3.30 -7.65 -5.46
N GLY A 156 -2.28 -7.16 -4.76
CA GLY A 156 -1.09 -6.61 -5.41
C GLY A 156 -0.41 -7.61 -6.35
N ARG A 157 -0.24 -8.86 -5.89
CA ARG A 157 0.36 -9.95 -6.67
C ARG A 157 -0.43 -10.31 -7.92
N ALA A 158 -1.76 -10.15 -7.90
CA ALA A 158 -2.60 -10.37 -9.08
C ALA A 158 -2.35 -9.31 -10.17
N PHE A 159 -1.94 -8.09 -9.81
CA PHE A 159 -1.63 -7.02 -10.76
C PHE A 159 -0.17 -6.97 -11.19
N PHE A 160 0.76 -7.15 -10.25
CA PHE A 160 2.19 -6.89 -10.48
C PHE A 160 3.07 -8.15 -10.41
N GLY A 161 2.54 -9.29 -9.96
CA GLY A 161 3.31 -10.52 -9.79
C GLY A 161 3.93 -10.69 -8.40
N GLN A 162 4.35 -11.92 -8.12
CA GLN A 162 4.83 -12.37 -6.80
C GLN A 162 6.05 -11.60 -6.31
N ASP A 163 7.03 -11.41 -7.19
CA ASP A 163 8.33 -10.82 -6.83
C ASP A 163 8.28 -9.29 -6.70
N GLN A 164 7.17 -8.66 -7.10
CA GLN A 164 6.98 -7.21 -7.06
C GLN A 164 6.09 -6.77 -5.88
N CYS A 165 5.56 -7.72 -5.09
CA CYS A 165 4.61 -7.46 -4.02
C CYS A 165 4.97 -8.18 -2.73
N MET A 166 5.26 -7.41 -1.68
CA MET A 166 5.90 -7.90 -0.45
C MET A 166 5.34 -7.20 0.78
N ARG A 167 5.41 -7.87 1.95
CA ARG A 167 5.11 -7.20 3.22
C ARG A 167 6.28 -6.33 3.65
N LEU A 168 6.00 -5.20 4.27
CA LEU A 168 7.02 -4.30 4.79
C LEU A 168 7.92 -5.00 5.82
N SER A 169 7.35 -5.89 6.64
CA SER A 169 8.07 -6.70 7.64
C SER A 169 9.19 -7.56 7.05
N ASP A 170 9.09 -7.89 5.76
CA ASP A 170 9.99 -8.82 5.08
C ASP A 170 11.05 -8.08 4.24
N LEU A 171 11.05 -6.75 4.27
CA LEU A 171 11.90 -5.91 3.43
C LEU A 171 13.12 -5.38 4.19
N THR A 172 14.27 -5.43 3.51
CA THR A 172 15.46 -4.66 3.83
C THR A 172 15.77 -3.73 2.65
N PRO A 173 16.59 -2.68 2.82
CA PRO A 173 17.02 -1.83 1.71
C PRO A 173 17.67 -2.63 0.57
N GLU A 174 18.50 -3.62 0.89
CA GLU A 174 19.20 -4.47 -0.10
C GLU A 174 18.19 -5.31 -0.90
N ARG A 175 17.22 -5.92 -0.21
CA ARG A 175 16.16 -6.68 -0.86
C ARG A 175 15.31 -5.78 -1.75
N TRP A 176 14.93 -4.60 -1.26
CA TRP A 176 14.09 -3.65 -1.98
C TRP A 176 14.76 -3.07 -3.23
N ALA A 177 16.08 -2.86 -3.19
CA ALA A 177 16.86 -2.35 -4.30
C ALA A 177 16.82 -3.30 -5.52
N GLY A 178 16.67 -4.60 -5.30
CA GLY A 178 16.57 -5.61 -6.37
C GLY A 178 15.17 -5.80 -6.96
N VAL A 179 14.14 -5.17 -6.39
CA VAL A 179 12.75 -5.39 -6.82
C VAL A 179 12.40 -4.57 -8.07
N ALA A 180 11.93 -5.24 -9.12
CA ALA A 180 11.45 -4.59 -10.32
C ALA A 180 10.18 -3.75 -10.07
N ARG A 181 9.98 -2.71 -10.89
CA ARG A 181 8.81 -1.81 -10.82
C ARG A 181 7.85 -2.05 -11.99
N PRO A 182 6.54 -1.79 -11.83
CA PRO A 182 5.88 -1.25 -10.63
C PRO A 182 5.85 -2.26 -9.46
N ALA A 183 5.89 -1.78 -8.22
CA ALA A 183 5.89 -2.66 -7.05
C ALA A 183 4.91 -2.21 -5.98
N MET A 184 4.53 -3.13 -5.09
CA MET A 184 3.65 -2.85 -3.95
C MET A 184 4.26 -3.38 -2.65
N ILE A 185 4.27 -2.51 -1.64
CA ILE A 185 4.59 -2.84 -0.26
C ILE A 185 3.27 -2.84 0.51
N VAL A 186 2.97 -3.94 1.21
CA VAL A 186 1.85 -4.01 2.16
C VAL A 186 2.41 -3.87 3.57
N ALA A 187 2.03 -2.82 4.27
CA ALA A 187 2.35 -2.62 5.67
C ALA A 187 1.09 -2.86 6.51
N ASP A 188 1.03 -4.00 7.20
CA ASP A 188 0.06 -4.23 8.26
C ASP A 188 0.43 -3.33 9.45
N ILE A 189 -0.50 -2.49 9.88
CA ILE A 189 -0.26 -1.49 10.93
C ILE A 189 -1.33 -1.54 12.00
N ALA A 190 -0.97 -1.15 13.21
CA ALA A 190 -1.94 -0.97 14.28
C ALA A 190 -2.84 0.24 13.98
N ALA A 191 -4.13 0.15 14.34
CA ALA A 191 -5.00 1.32 14.36
C ALA A 191 -4.45 2.35 15.35
N ALA A 192 -4.33 3.61 14.93
CA ALA A 192 -3.78 4.63 15.81
C ALA A 192 -4.74 4.97 16.97
N PRO A 193 -4.22 5.20 18.19
CA PRO A 193 -5.03 5.64 19.33
C PRO A 193 -5.51 7.09 19.17
N SER A 194 -4.91 7.86 18.25
CA SER A 194 -5.21 9.26 18.01
C SER A 194 -4.99 9.62 16.55
N LYS A 195 -5.64 10.70 16.10
CA LYS A 195 -5.39 11.27 14.77
C LYS A 195 -3.95 11.76 14.63
N PRO A 196 -3.39 11.78 13.40
CA PRO A 196 -2.10 12.41 13.16
C PRO A 196 -2.13 13.91 13.49
N PRO A 197 -0.96 14.54 13.70
CA PRO A 197 -0.84 15.99 13.78
C PRO A 197 -1.45 16.66 12.54
N ALA A 198 -1.99 17.86 12.73
CA ALA A 198 -2.48 18.68 11.63
C ALA A 198 -1.38 18.91 10.59
N LEU A 199 -1.72 18.83 9.30
CA LEU A 199 -0.75 19.01 8.23
C LEU A 199 -0.08 20.40 8.32
N GLY A 200 -0.80 21.42 8.78
CA GLY A 200 -0.24 22.76 9.01
C GLY A 200 0.33 23.44 7.76
N MET A 201 -0.09 22.97 6.58
CA MET A 201 0.33 23.49 5.28
C MET A 201 -0.90 23.68 4.39
N THR A 202 -0.94 24.79 3.69
CA THR A 202 -1.96 25.07 2.67
C THR A 202 -1.62 24.36 1.36
N PRO A 203 -2.60 24.04 0.50
CA PRO A 203 -2.35 23.50 -0.83
C PRO A 203 -1.38 24.35 -1.67
N ALA A 204 -1.40 25.67 -1.50
CA ALA A 204 -0.49 26.59 -2.21
C ALA A 204 0.97 26.42 -1.76
N GLN A 205 1.23 26.27 -0.46
CA GLN A 205 2.56 26.01 0.09
C GLN A 205 3.10 24.67 -0.39
N ILE A 206 2.29 23.61 -0.28
CA ILE A 206 2.64 22.26 -0.73
C ILE A 206 3.00 22.28 -2.21
N ARG A 207 2.18 22.90 -3.06
CA ARG A 207 2.46 23.07 -4.49
C ARG A 207 3.78 23.80 -4.73
N LEU A 208 4.04 24.89 -4.01
CA LEU A 208 5.25 25.70 -4.22
C LEU A 208 6.52 24.92 -3.88
N GLU A 209 6.56 24.24 -2.74
CA GLU A 209 7.69 23.41 -2.32
C GLU A 209 7.90 22.24 -3.28
N PHE A 210 6.82 21.54 -3.63
CA PHE A 210 6.87 20.41 -4.55
C PHE A 210 7.39 20.81 -5.93
N LEU A 211 6.94 21.95 -6.48
CA LEU A 211 7.43 22.46 -7.76
C LEU A 211 8.91 22.85 -7.70
N LYS A 212 9.39 23.40 -6.58
CA LYS A 212 10.82 23.72 -6.38
C LYS A 212 11.66 22.45 -6.33
N ALA A 213 11.28 21.49 -5.49
CA ALA A 213 11.96 20.19 -5.38
C ALA A 213 11.92 19.41 -6.69
N SER A 214 10.87 19.61 -7.50
CA SER A 214 10.76 19.03 -8.82
C SER A 214 11.67 19.72 -9.85
N ARG A 215 12.19 20.93 -9.66
CA ARG A 215 13.03 21.60 -10.67
C ARG A 215 14.53 21.38 -10.47
N ALA A 216 14.93 20.95 -9.28
CA ALA A 216 16.28 20.58 -8.92
C ALA A 216 16.63 19.19 -9.48
#